data_AF-A0A9E1K9P7-F1
#
_entry.id   AF-A0A9E1K9P7-F1
#
_cell.length_a   1.000
_cell.length_b   1.000
_cell.length_c   1.000
_cell.angle_alpha   90.00
_cell.angle_beta   90.00
_cell.angle_gamma   90.00
#
_symmetry.space_group_name_H-M   'P 1'
#
loop_
_entity.id
_entity.type
_entity.pdbx_description
1 polymer ?
#
loop_
_entity_poly.entity_id
_entity_poly.type
_entity_poly.pdbx_seq_one_letter_code
_entity_poly.pdbx_strand_id
1 'polypeptide(L)'
;MNAAIDNEKNVDVDDYFLLAARVWNSKTEDYPSIEDSATSQKYFNNFPDAEQSFQNSDSFPELKGKDIKLDLIHVRYGVNRFLLSRIVI
;
A
#
# COMPACT_ATOMS: atom_id res chain seq x y z
N MET A 1 -13.92 -27.20 35.71
CA MET A 1 -13.86 -26.06 34.78
C MET A 1 -12.63 -26.23 33.92
N ASN A 2 -12.77 -26.75 32.70
CA ASN A 2 -11.67 -26.86 31.74
C ASN A 2 -11.74 -25.62 30.84
N ALA A 3 -10.87 -24.66 31.08
CA ALA A 3 -10.65 -23.57 30.14
C ALA A 3 -9.87 -24.15 28.96
N ALA A 4 -10.58 -24.44 27.85
CA ALA A 4 -9.92 -24.58 26.56
C ALA A 4 -9.26 -23.23 26.28
N ILE A 5 -7.93 -23.21 26.21
CA ILE A 5 -7.21 -22.07 25.65
C ILE A 5 -7.46 -22.16 24.16
N ASP A 6 -8.51 -21.48 23.73
CA ASP A 6 -8.80 -21.25 22.33
C ASP A 6 -7.64 -20.40 21.78
N ASN A 7 -6.72 -21.05 21.09
CA ASN A 7 -5.73 -20.38 20.26
C ASN A 7 -6.45 -19.84 19.02
N GLU A 8 -7.42 -18.95 19.22
CA GLU A 8 -7.84 -18.02 18.19
C GLU A 8 -6.58 -17.26 17.81
N LYS A 9 -5.95 -17.68 16.71
CA LYS A 9 -5.11 -16.81 15.91
C LYS A 9 -6.00 -15.60 15.63
N ASN A 10 -5.87 -14.55 16.45
CA ASN A 10 -6.21 -13.20 16.08
C ASN A 10 -5.30 -12.85 14.90
N VAL A 11 -5.63 -13.38 13.73
CA VAL A 11 -5.16 -12.85 12.46
C VAL A 11 -5.80 -11.49 12.43
N ASP A 12 -5.01 -10.46 12.75
CA ASP A 12 -5.41 -9.08 12.57
C ASP A 12 -5.98 -8.97 11.16
N VAL A 13 -7.29 -8.72 11.08
CA VAL A 13 -8.00 -8.61 9.80
C VAL A 13 -7.40 -7.47 8.96
N ASP A 14 -6.72 -6.54 9.64
CA ASP A 14 -6.06 -5.38 9.08
C ASP A 14 -4.53 -5.42 9.27
N ASP A 15 -3.86 -6.58 9.21
CA ASP A 15 -2.38 -6.68 9.12
C ASP A 15 -1.94 -7.01 7.68
N TYR A 16 -1.66 -5.97 6.89
CA TYR A 16 -1.26 -6.10 5.49
C TYR A 16 -0.44 -4.90 5.03
N PHE A 17 0.21 -5.02 3.88
CA PHE A 17 0.94 -3.94 3.23
C PHE A 17 0.15 -3.44 2.03
N LEU A 18 0.00 -2.12 1.93
CA LEU A 18 -0.64 -1.40 0.85
C LEU A 18 0.42 -0.64 0.06
N LEU A 19 0.51 -0.94 -1.23
CA LEU A 19 1.26 -0.14 -2.19
C LEU A 19 0.27 0.75 -2.96
N ALA A 20 0.36 2.06 -2.76
CA ALA A 20 -0.48 3.04 -3.43
C ALA A 20 0.32 3.80 -4.50
N ALA A 21 -0.17 3.79 -5.73
CA ALA A 21 0.38 4.54 -6.85
C ALA A 21 -0.54 5.69 -7.24
N ARG A 22 0.00 6.90 -7.19
CA ARG A 22 -0.75 8.14 -7.37
C ARG A 22 -0.15 8.95 -8.49
N VAL A 23 -0.96 9.27 -9.49
CA VAL A 23 -0.52 10.07 -10.64
C VAL A 23 -0.43 11.55 -10.25
N TRP A 24 0.63 12.22 -10.67
CA TRP A 24 0.76 13.67 -10.54
C TRP A 24 -0.39 14.38 -11.25
N ASN A 25 -1.12 15.22 -10.51
CA ASN A 25 -2.16 16.05 -11.07
C ASN A 25 -1.60 17.44 -11.38
N SER A 26 -1.41 17.72 -12.67
CA SER A 26 -0.89 19.02 -13.14
C SER A 26 -1.80 20.21 -12.87
N LYS A 27 -3.09 19.98 -12.58
CA LYS A 27 -4.04 21.07 -12.27
C LYS A 27 -3.93 21.54 -10.82
N THR A 28 -3.70 20.61 -9.91
CA THR A 28 -3.57 20.90 -8.47
C THR A 28 -2.11 21.01 -8.04
N GLU A 29 -1.18 20.74 -8.94
CA GLU A 29 0.26 20.64 -8.67
C GLU A 29 0.55 19.74 -7.46
N ASP A 30 -0.17 18.61 -7.38
CA ASP A 30 -0.04 17.66 -6.26
C ASP A 30 -0.47 16.24 -6.67
N TYR A 31 -0.23 15.28 -5.79
CA TYR A 31 -0.74 13.92 -5.88
C TYR A 31 -2.08 13.78 -5.13
N PRO A 32 -3.03 12.99 -5.65
CA PRO A 32 -4.31 12.76 -4.98
C PRO A 32 -4.16 12.10 -3.59
N SER A 33 -5.25 12.05 -2.82
CA SER A 33 -5.29 11.27 -1.58
C SER A 33 -5.24 9.78 -1.87
N ILE A 34 -4.79 8.97 -0.90
CA ILE A 34 -4.75 7.50 -1.05
C ILE A 34 -6.15 6.93 -1.32
N GLU A 35 -7.19 7.54 -0.75
CA GLU A 35 -8.60 7.16 -0.92
C GLU A 35 -9.22 7.65 -2.24
N ASP A 36 -8.47 8.40 -3.05
CA ASP A 36 -8.98 8.88 -4.34
C ASP A 36 -9.18 7.71 -5.31
N SER A 37 -10.29 7.72 -6.04
CA SER A 37 -10.61 6.74 -7.08
C SER A 37 -9.55 6.61 -8.20
N ALA A 38 -8.72 7.65 -8.39
CA ALA A 38 -7.62 7.67 -9.34
C ALA A 38 -6.33 7.02 -8.78
N THR A 39 -6.32 6.62 -7.51
CA THR A 39 -5.19 5.92 -6.89
C THR A 39 -5.26 4.42 -7.20
N SER A 40 -4.26 3.90 -7.90
CA SER A 40 -4.11 2.45 -8.04
C SER A 40 -3.54 1.87 -6.74
N GLN A 41 -4.12 0.77 -6.26
CA GLN A 41 -3.72 0.15 -5.00
C GLN A 41 -3.42 -1.35 -5.19
N LYS A 42 -2.40 -1.85 -4.49
CA LYS A 42 -2.10 -3.28 -4.37
C LYS A 42 -1.91 -3.65 -2.91
N TYR A 43 -2.36 -4.85 -2.56
CA TYR A 43 -2.32 -5.37 -1.19
C TYR A 43 -1.41 -6.60 -1.13
N PHE A 44 -0.65 -6.72 -0.04
CA PHE A 44 0.29 -7.81 0.19
C PHE A 44 0.19 -8.28 1.65
N ASN A 45 0.34 -9.59 1.86
CA ASN A 45 0.26 -10.18 3.20
C ASN A 45 1.62 -10.20 3.93
N ASN A 46 2.70 -9.80 3.26
CA ASN A 46 4.04 -9.78 3.83
C ASN A 46 4.87 -8.62 3.27
N PHE A 47 5.90 -8.22 4.03
CA PHE A 47 6.77 -7.11 3.67
C PHE A 47 7.66 -7.41 2.45
N PRO A 48 8.33 -8.58 2.33
CA PRO A 48 9.23 -8.82 1.19
C PRO A 48 8.56 -8.70 -0.18
N ASP A 49 7.36 -9.23 -0.36
CA ASP A 49 6.62 -9.13 -1.63
C ASP A 49 6.22 -7.68 -1.91
N ALA A 50 5.80 -6.96 -0.87
CA ALA A 50 5.41 -5.56 -0.97
C ALA A 50 6.60 -4.65 -1.31
N GLU A 51 7.75 -4.90 -0.67
CA GLU A 51 9.00 -4.19 -0.94
C GLU A 51 9.50 -4.49 -2.36
N GLN A 52 9.47 -5.75 -2.79
CA GLN A 52 9.85 -6.13 -4.15
C GLN A 52 8.97 -5.41 -5.19
N SER A 53 7.65 -5.37 -4.96
CA SER A 53 6.71 -4.62 -5.82
C SER A 53 6.97 -3.11 -5.75
N PHE A 54 7.28 -2.55 -4.59
CA PHE A 54 7.65 -1.15 -4.45
C PHE A 54 8.90 -0.81 -5.26
N GLN A 55 9.92 -1.67 -5.25
CA GLN A 55 11.16 -1.48 -6.01
C GLN A 55 10.94 -1.62 -7.52
N ASN A 56 9.99 -2.46 -7.94
CA ASN A 56 9.66 -2.66 -9.35
C ASN A 56 8.56 -1.71 -9.83
N SER A 57 8.93 -0.66 -10.59
CA SER A 57 7.99 0.33 -11.13
C SER A 57 6.97 -0.26 -12.12
N ASP A 58 7.23 -1.46 -12.68
CA ASP A 58 6.27 -2.18 -13.54
C ASP A 58 5.10 -2.77 -12.75
N SER A 59 5.04 -2.56 -11.44
CA SER A 59 3.88 -2.96 -10.62
C SER A 59 2.59 -2.27 -11.06
N PHE A 60 2.63 -1.12 -11.73
CA PHE A 60 1.44 -0.43 -12.24
C PHE A 60 1.60 -0.12 -13.73
N PRO A 61 1.47 -1.14 -14.61
CA PRO A 61 1.69 -0.97 -16.04
C PRO A 61 0.73 0.04 -16.68
N GLU A 62 -0.47 0.21 -16.11
CA GLU A 62 -1.46 1.18 -16.53
C GLU A 62 -1.05 2.65 -16.29
N LEU A 63 -0.02 2.87 -15.46
CA LEU A 63 0.50 4.19 -15.12
C LEU A 63 1.84 4.51 -15.81
N LYS A 64 2.30 3.64 -16.73
CA LYS A 64 3.57 3.81 -17.43
C LYS A 64 3.62 5.13 -18.21
N GLY A 65 4.73 5.86 -18.08
CA GLY A 65 4.96 7.14 -18.76
C GLY A 65 4.28 8.34 -18.09
N LYS A 66 3.83 8.19 -16.84
CA LYS A 66 3.32 9.28 -16.01
C LYS A 66 4.20 9.45 -14.78
N ASP A 67 4.32 10.69 -14.31
CA ASP A 67 4.92 10.99 -13.02
C ASP A 67 4.02 10.43 -11.92
N ILE A 68 4.53 9.46 -11.16
CA ILE A 68 3.77 8.80 -10.09
C ILE A 68 4.50 8.91 -8.76
N LYS A 69 3.72 9.05 -7.69
CA LYS A 69 4.17 8.84 -6.32
C LYS A 69 3.75 7.45 -5.85
N LEU A 70 4.74 6.64 -5.51
CA LEU A 70 4.56 5.32 -4.90
C LEU A 70 4.76 5.43 -3.40
N ASP A 71 3.76 5.00 -2.63
CA ASP A 71 3.85 4.88 -1.17
C ASP A 71 3.59 3.45 -0.75
N LEU A 72 4.50 2.91 0.07
CA LEU A 72 4.33 1.64 0.76
C LEU A 72 3.91 1.89 2.21
N ILE A 73 2.77 1.32 2.58
CA ILE A 73 2.10 1.55 3.86
C ILE A 73 1.86 0.20 4.52
N HIS A 74 2.25 0.05 5.77
CA HIS A 74 1.82 -1.08 6.60
C HIS A 74 0.55 -0.70 7.33
N VAL A 75 -0.52 -1.44 7.10
CA VAL A 75 -1.77 -1.31 7.86
C VAL A 75 -1.71 -2.35 8.96
N ARG A 76 -1.94 -1.90 10.20
CA ARG A 76 -2.09 -2.78 11.37
C ARG A 76 -3.17 -2.24 12.30
N TYR A 77 -4.15 -3.06 12.67
CA TYR A 77 -5.31 -2.62 13.48
C TYR A 77 -6.06 -1.42 12.86
N GLY A 78 -6.15 -1.37 11.52
CA GLY A 78 -6.73 -0.24 10.79
C GLY A 78 -5.89 1.05 10.82
N VAL A 79 -4.68 1.01 11.37
CA VAL A 79 -3.77 2.16 11.45
C VAL A 79 -2.75 2.11 10.32
N ASN A 80 -2.74 3.15 9.48
CA ASN A 80 -1.78 3.31 8.40
C ASN A 80 -0.42 3.77 8.95
N ARG A 81 0.62 2.97 8.72
CA ARG A 81 2.02 3.29 9.03
C ARG A 81 2.82 3.41 7.75
N PHE A 82 3.32 4.60 7.48
CA PHE A 82 4.14 4.86 6.31
C PHE A 82 5.50 4.16 6.43
N LEU A 83 5.91 3.44 5.39
CA LEU A 83 7.20 2.76 5.35
C LEU A 83 8.16 3.41 4.35
N LEU A 84 7.76 3.46 3.08
CA LEU A 84 8.61 3.93 1.98
C LEU A 84 7.82 4.84 1.05
N SER A 85 8.53 5.79 0.42
CA SER A 85 8.00 6.68 -0.62
C SER A 85 9.03 6.86 -1.70
N ARG A 86 8.58 6.97 -2.95
CA ARG A 86 9.40 7.51 -4.02
C ARG A 86 8.55 8.12 -5.12
N ILE A 87 9.17 9.03 -5.85
CA ILE A 87 8.64 9.55 -7.10
C ILE A 87 9.29 8.75 -8.24
N VAL A 88 8.47 8.31 -9.19
CA VAL A 88 8.91 7.70 -10.45
C VAL A 88 8.47 8.64 -11.57
N ILE A 89 9.42 8.99 -12.43
CA ILE A 89 9.26 9.90 -13.58
C ILE A 89 9.45 9.06 -14.85
#